data_AF-A0A7S2ACG9-F1
#
_entry.id   AF-A0A7S2ACG9-F1
#
_cell.length_a   1.000
_cell.length_b   1.000
_cell.length_c   1.000
_cell.angle_alpha   90.00
_cell.angle_beta   90.00
_cell.angle_gamma   90.00
#
_symmetry.space_group_name_H-M   'P 1'
#
loop_
_entity.id
_entity.type
_entity.pdbx_description
1 polymer ?
#
loop_
_entity_poly.entity_id
_entity_poly.type
_entity_poly.pdbx_seq_one_letter_code
_entity_poly.pdbx_strand_id
1 'polypeptide(L)'
;DDCVGLVQLHSAKADEGTNSSQIPIYYPSSFFPPNIIPVPIALELPMKFNIGAETTRPPRPQLHPAKFWQPKYDPDWQPGATTHHGQTAAPRVLPIWKCEEIKTSSGCTQTTPNGDTCGVWGGSHCLPGKNAKCSDVTDSSICNGGTHGMSCAWNSAKGCLPSR
;
A
#
# COMPACT_ATOMS: atom_id res chain seq x y z
N ASP A 1 37.80 18.92 2.70
CA ASP A 1 37.96 17.80 3.64
C ASP A 1 36.87 16.78 3.42
N ASP A 2 37.28 15.73 2.73
CA ASP A 2 36.51 14.64 2.15
C ASP A 2 35.84 13.71 3.18
N CYS A 3 34.62 13.25 2.86
CA CYS A 3 34.04 12.03 3.42
C CYS A 3 33.28 11.28 2.32
N VAL A 4 34.00 10.49 1.52
CA VAL A 4 33.43 9.50 0.60
C VAL A 4 33.44 8.14 1.32
N GLY A 5 32.28 7.71 1.81
CA GLY A 5 32.08 6.40 2.43
C GLY A 5 31.79 5.32 1.39
N LEU A 6 32.73 4.39 1.21
CA LEU A 6 32.58 3.16 0.44
C LEU A 6 31.67 2.17 1.18
N VAL A 7 30.53 1.81 0.59
CA VAL A 7 29.66 0.72 1.07
C VAL A 7 30.09 -0.59 0.40
N GLN A 8 30.64 -1.52 1.18
CA GLN A 8 30.90 -2.89 0.75
C GLN A 8 29.60 -3.72 0.81
N LEU A 9 29.11 -4.18 -0.34
CA LEU A 9 28.08 -5.21 -0.43
C LEU A 9 28.72 -6.60 -0.28
N HIS A 10 28.44 -7.29 0.83
CA HIS A 10 28.73 -8.70 0.98
C HIS A 10 27.61 -9.54 0.34
N SER A 11 27.96 -10.35 -0.66
CA SER A 11 27.05 -11.34 -1.25
C SER A 11 26.85 -12.51 -0.28
N ALA A 12 25.61 -12.76 0.12
CA ALA A 12 25.22 -13.96 0.85
C ALA A 12 25.03 -15.12 -0.13
N LYS A 13 25.75 -16.22 0.12
CA LYS A 13 25.62 -17.50 -0.57
C LYS A 13 24.38 -18.21 -0.03
N ALA A 14 23.48 -18.62 -0.91
CA ALA A 14 22.33 -19.43 -0.54
C ALA A 14 22.76 -20.91 -0.52
N ASP A 15 22.75 -21.52 0.66
CA ASP A 15 22.90 -22.97 0.81
C ASP A 15 21.54 -23.64 0.64
N GLU A 16 21.48 -24.61 -0.28
CA GLU A 16 20.33 -25.50 -0.48
C GLU A 16 20.29 -26.55 0.64
N GLY A 17 19.36 -26.38 1.58
CA GLY A 17 19.14 -27.33 2.68
C GLY A 17 17.67 -27.51 3.00
N THR A 18 17.13 -28.65 2.57
CA THR A 18 15.97 -29.39 3.11
C THR A 18 14.74 -28.57 3.55
N ASN A 19 13.69 -28.61 2.72
CA ASN A 19 12.34 -28.07 2.95
C ASN A 19 11.74 -28.50 4.31
N SER A 20 11.99 -27.72 5.34
CA SER A 20 11.07 -27.52 6.46
C SER A 20 10.56 -26.09 6.34
N SER A 21 9.42 -25.92 5.66
CA SER A 21 8.80 -24.61 5.45
C SER A 21 8.21 -24.08 6.77
N GLN A 22 9.08 -23.66 7.69
CA GLN A 22 8.69 -22.77 8.75
C GLN A 22 8.62 -21.37 8.15
N ILE A 23 7.40 -20.90 7.88
CA ILE A 23 7.16 -19.51 7.46
C ILE A 23 7.29 -18.67 8.73
N PRO A 24 8.34 -17.82 8.87
CA PRO A 24 8.45 -16.96 10.04
C PRO A 24 7.32 -15.92 9.99
N ILE A 25 6.38 -16.02 10.93
CA ILE A 25 5.33 -15.00 11.09
C ILE A 25 5.93 -13.86 11.90
N TYR A 26 6.20 -12.73 11.25
CA TYR A 26 6.75 -11.54 11.91
C TYR A 26 5.62 -10.77 12.60
N TYR A 27 5.58 -10.80 13.92
CA TYR A 27 4.64 -9.97 14.70
C TYR A 27 5.31 -8.63 15.04
N PRO A 28 4.65 -7.48 14.80
CA PRO A 28 5.19 -6.18 15.18
C PRO A 28 5.31 -6.08 16.71
N SER A 29 6.50 -5.70 17.17
CA SER A 29 6.91 -5.66 18.59
C SER A 29 6.20 -4.60 19.44
N SER A 30 5.29 -3.81 18.87
CA SER A 30 4.59 -2.71 19.53
C SER A 30 3.37 -3.13 20.39
N PHE A 31 3.04 -4.42 20.45
CA PHE A 31 1.81 -4.89 21.11
C PHE A 31 1.98 -5.53 22.49
N PHE A 32 3.19 -5.65 23.02
CA PHE A 32 3.42 -6.28 24.33
C PHE A 32 3.77 -5.23 25.40
N PRO A 33 3.04 -5.18 26.52
CA PRO A 33 3.41 -4.35 27.65
C PRO A 33 4.78 -4.79 28.21
N PRO A 34 5.58 -3.87 28.78
CA PRO A 34 6.85 -4.22 29.39
C PRO A 34 6.61 -5.26 30.50
N ASN A 35 7.37 -6.37 30.47
CA ASN A 35 7.38 -7.54 31.38
C ASN A 35 6.65 -8.82 30.93
N ILE A 36 6.17 -8.95 29.70
CA ILE A 36 5.70 -10.25 29.18
C ILE A 36 6.77 -10.85 28.27
N ILE A 37 7.44 -11.91 28.73
CA ILE A 37 8.36 -12.70 27.91
C ILE A 37 7.49 -13.64 27.06
N PRO A 38 7.42 -13.46 25.72
CA PRO A 38 6.66 -14.36 24.88
C PRO A 38 7.32 -15.75 24.89
N VAL A 39 6.59 -16.74 25.39
CA VAL A 39 7.02 -18.14 25.30
C VAL A 39 6.69 -18.62 23.88
N PRO A 40 7.66 -19.10 23.09
CA PRO A 40 7.38 -19.63 21.77
C PRO A 40 6.52 -20.89 21.90
N ILE A 41 5.27 -20.82 21.45
CA ILE A 41 4.40 -21.98 21.35
C ILE A 41 4.66 -22.62 19.99
N ALA A 42 5.44 -23.70 19.97
CA ALA A 42 5.55 -24.56 18.79
C ALA A 42 4.28 -25.40 18.68
N LEU A 43 3.37 -24.99 17.80
CA LEU A 43 2.22 -25.80 17.41
C LEU A 43 2.69 -26.83 16.37
N GLU A 44 3.05 -28.04 16.83
CA GLU A 44 3.24 -29.18 15.94
C GLU A 44 1.86 -29.63 15.43
N LEU A 45 1.46 -29.11 14.27
CA LEU A 45 0.29 -29.59 13.58
C LEU A 45 0.66 -30.91 12.89
N PRO A 46 0.05 -32.06 13.25
CA PRO A 46 0.34 -33.35 12.64
C PRO A 46 -0.33 -33.44 11.26
N MET A 47 0.08 -32.60 10.32
CA MET A 47 -0.38 -32.67 8.94
C MET A 47 0.50 -33.67 8.19
N LYS A 48 0.08 -34.94 8.18
CA LYS A 48 0.62 -35.96 7.29
C LYS A 48 0.15 -35.67 5.87
N PHE A 49 0.96 -34.97 5.09
CA PHE A 49 0.74 -34.86 3.65
C PHE A 49 1.22 -36.15 2.99
N ASN A 50 0.29 -37.04 2.66
CA ASN A 50 0.58 -38.17 1.79
C ASN A 50 0.77 -37.65 0.36
N ILE A 51 2.00 -37.27 0.03
CA ILE A 51 2.45 -37.00 -1.34
C ILE A 51 2.72 -38.37 -1.97
N GLY A 52 1.64 -39.07 -2.36
CA GLY A 52 1.77 -40.47 -2.77
C GLY A 52 0.45 -41.04 -3.26
N ALA A 53 0.01 -40.55 -4.41
CA ALA A 53 -0.83 -41.21 -5.41
C ALA A 53 -1.52 -40.09 -6.20
N GLU A 54 -1.34 -40.14 -7.51
CA GLU A 54 -2.04 -39.29 -8.47
C GLU A 54 -3.54 -39.57 -8.37
N THR A 55 -4.17 -38.90 -7.42
CA THR A 55 -5.59 -39.01 -7.15
C THR A 55 -6.25 -38.31 -8.32
N THR A 56 -6.83 -39.10 -9.22
CA THR A 56 -7.66 -38.62 -10.32
C THR A 56 -8.69 -37.67 -9.73
N ARG A 57 -8.43 -36.36 -9.84
CA ARG A 57 -9.31 -35.34 -9.25
C ARG A 57 -10.70 -35.59 -9.81
N PRO A 58 -11.74 -35.67 -8.96
CA PRO A 58 -13.10 -35.70 -9.48
C PRO A 58 -13.26 -34.49 -10.41
N PRO A 59 -13.87 -34.68 -11.59
CA PRO A 59 -14.04 -33.59 -12.54
C PRO A 59 -14.70 -32.42 -11.80
N ARG A 60 -14.05 -31.24 -11.83
CA ARG A 60 -14.65 -30.04 -11.27
C ARG A 60 -16.04 -29.89 -11.86
N PRO A 61 -17.08 -29.67 -11.05
CA PRO A 61 -18.40 -29.34 -11.57
C PRO A 61 -18.23 -28.15 -12.52
N GLN A 62 -18.50 -28.37 -13.80
CA GLN A 62 -18.56 -27.31 -14.80
C GLN A 62 -19.78 -26.46 -14.42
N LEU A 63 -19.55 -25.42 -13.62
CA LEU A 63 -20.57 -24.43 -13.31
C LEU A 63 -20.76 -23.59 -14.56
N HIS A 64 -21.84 -23.86 -15.30
CA HIS A 64 -22.26 -23.01 -16.42
C HIS A 64 -22.77 -21.69 -15.86
N PRO A 65 -22.05 -20.56 -16.01
CA PRO A 65 -22.41 -19.29 -15.36
C PRO A 65 -23.81 -18.79 -15.78
N ALA A 66 -24.19 -19.11 -17.03
CA ALA A 66 -25.49 -18.76 -17.61
C ALA A 66 -26.70 -19.38 -16.89
N LYS A 67 -26.54 -20.41 -16.05
CA LYS A 67 -27.64 -20.97 -15.23
C LYS A 67 -27.87 -20.20 -13.93
N PHE A 68 -26.83 -19.57 -13.38
CA PHE A 68 -26.88 -18.96 -12.05
C PHE A 68 -27.13 -17.45 -12.08
N TRP A 69 -26.83 -16.80 -13.21
CA TRP A 69 -27.05 -15.38 -13.38
C TRP A 69 -27.96 -15.12 -14.58
N GLN A 70 -29.12 -14.52 -14.33
CA GLN A 70 -30.00 -14.01 -15.37
C GLN A 70 -30.04 -12.49 -15.28
N PRO A 71 -29.68 -11.75 -16.35
CA PRO A 71 -29.59 -10.29 -16.32
C PRO A 71 -30.87 -9.60 -15.85
N LYS A 72 -32.03 -10.22 -16.07
CA LYS A 72 -33.33 -9.70 -15.65
C LYS A 72 -33.53 -9.57 -14.13
N TYR A 73 -32.66 -10.17 -13.31
CA TYR A 73 -32.74 -10.11 -11.85
C TYR A 73 -31.60 -9.28 -11.22
N ASP A 74 -30.77 -8.66 -12.05
CA ASP A 74 -29.69 -7.80 -11.59
C ASP A 74 -30.17 -6.34 -11.66
N PRO A 75 -30.38 -5.65 -10.52
CA PRO A 75 -30.97 -4.31 -10.49
C PRO A 75 -30.11 -3.26 -11.20
N ASP A 76 -28.82 -3.53 -11.42
CA ASP A 76 -27.90 -2.65 -12.12
C ASP A 76 -27.83 -2.94 -13.63
N TRP A 77 -28.51 -3.99 -14.12
CA TRP A 77 -28.48 -4.34 -15.53
C TRP A 77 -29.44 -3.47 -16.37
N GLN A 78 -28.86 -2.63 -17.22
CA GLN A 78 -29.62 -1.83 -18.18
C GLN A 78 -29.62 -2.47 -19.58
N PRO A 79 -30.79 -2.61 -20.24
CA PRO A 79 -30.86 -3.10 -21.60
C PRO A 79 -30.15 -2.12 -22.54
N GLY A 80 -29.06 -2.57 -23.15
CA GLY A 80 -28.19 -1.75 -24.01
C GLY A 80 -26.75 -1.64 -23.54
N ALA A 81 -26.40 -2.18 -22.37
CA ALA A 81 -25.01 -2.36 -21.96
C ALA A 81 -24.34 -3.45 -22.82
N THR A 82 -23.84 -3.10 -24.00
CA THR A 82 -22.91 -3.94 -24.74
C THR A 82 -21.65 -4.11 -23.89
N THR A 83 -21.54 -5.25 -23.22
CA THR A 83 -20.31 -5.70 -22.57
C THR A 83 -19.24 -5.87 -23.65
N HIS A 84 -18.50 -4.80 -23.93
CA HIS A 84 -17.19 -4.89 -24.57
C HIS A 84 -16.24 -5.58 -23.58
N HIS A 85 -16.33 -6.91 -23.50
CA HIS A 85 -15.38 -7.73 -22.78
C HIS A 85 -13.99 -7.56 -23.43
N GLY A 86 -13.10 -6.83 -22.78
CA GLY A 86 -11.69 -6.74 -23.16
C GLY A 86 -11.08 -5.35 -23.16
N GLN A 87 -11.88 -4.30 -23.06
CA GLN A 87 -11.36 -2.98 -22.73
C GLN A 87 -11.67 -2.73 -21.27
N THR A 88 -10.69 -3.00 -20.40
CA THR A 88 -10.62 -2.35 -19.09
C THR A 88 -10.69 -0.87 -19.40
N ALA A 89 -11.88 -0.29 -19.33
CA ALA A 89 -12.07 1.13 -19.62
C ALA A 89 -11.06 1.84 -18.74
N ALA A 90 -10.06 2.47 -19.38
CA ALA A 90 -9.05 3.22 -18.66
C ALA A 90 -9.81 4.07 -17.66
N PRO A 91 -9.50 3.97 -16.34
CA PRO A 91 -10.28 4.63 -15.32
C PRO A 91 -10.45 6.06 -15.80
N ARG A 92 -11.72 6.48 -16.02
CA ARG A 92 -12.00 7.84 -16.43
C ARG A 92 -11.37 8.68 -15.34
N VAL A 93 -10.24 9.30 -15.64
CA VAL A 93 -9.58 10.23 -14.74
C VAL A 93 -10.55 11.39 -14.68
N LEU A 94 -11.49 11.31 -13.73
CA LEU A 94 -12.35 12.43 -13.43
C LEU A 94 -11.40 13.58 -13.12
N PRO A 95 -11.58 14.75 -13.76
CA PRO A 95 -10.73 15.89 -13.49
C PRO A 95 -10.73 16.11 -11.98
N ILE A 96 -9.57 15.89 -11.36
CA ILE A 96 -9.39 16.11 -9.93
C ILE A 96 -9.25 17.61 -9.76
N TRP A 97 -10.29 18.24 -9.21
CA TRP A 97 -10.36 19.71 -9.14
C TRP A 97 -9.66 20.27 -7.89
N LYS A 98 -9.34 19.42 -6.90
CA LYS A 98 -8.77 19.83 -5.62
C LYS A 98 -7.57 18.97 -5.23
N CYS A 99 -6.50 19.59 -4.73
CA CYS A 99 -5.32 18.87 -4.23
C CYS A 99 -5.67 17.86 -3.13
N GLU A 100 -6.67 18.19 -2.31
CA GLU A 100 -7.15 17.36 -1.19
C GLU A 100 -7.70 15.99 -1.64
N GLU A 101 -8.17 15.87 -2.89
CA GLU A 101 -8.69 14.62 -3.44
C GLU A 101 -7.57 13.67 -3.89
N ILE A 102 -6.35 14.17 -4.07
CA ILE A 102 -5.18 13.37 -4.44
C ILE A 102 -4.66 12.68 -3.18
N LYS A 103 -5.00 11.40 -3.05
CA LYS A 103 -4.57 10.53 -1.93
C LYS A 103 -3.31 9.72 -2.21
N THR A 104 -2.66 9.95 -3.35
CA THR A 104 -1.42 9.27 -3.72
C THR A 104 -0.29 10.27 -3.81
N SER A 105 0.84 9.95 -3.15
CA SER A 105 2.03 10.81 -3.18
C SER A 105 2.54 11.04 -4.59
N SER A 106 2.42 10.04 -5.48
CA SER A 106 2.82 10.14 -6.89
C SER A 106 1.93 11.08 -7.73
N GLY A 107 0.67 11.28 -7.33
CA GLY A 107 -0.23 12.22 -8.02
C GLY A 107 0.01 13.68 -7.62
N CYS A 108 0.74 13.89 -6.52
CA CYS A 108 0.87 15.19 -5.89
C CYS A 108 1.82 16.15 -6.61
N THR A 109 2.58 15.68 -7.61
CA THR A 109 3.45 16.53 -8.44
C THR A 109 2.74 17.10 -9.67
N GLN A 110 1.44 16.81 -9.85
CA GLN A 110 0.69 17.24 -11.02
C GLN A 110 0.09 18.64 -10.83
N THR A 111 0.14 19.43 -11.90
CA THR A 111 -0.57 20.71 -11.97
C THR A 111 -2.07 20.45 -12.14
N THR A 112 -2.90 21.10 -11.33
CA THR A 112 -4.35 21.03 -11.52
C THR A 112 -4.77 21.71 -12.84
N PRO A 113 -5.94 21.38 -13.41
CA PRO A 113 -6.48 22.06 -14.59
C PRO A 113 -6.63 23.58 -14.42
N ASN A 114 -6.74 24.05 -13.17
CA ASN A 114 -6.87 25.46 -12.82
C ASN A 114 -5.53 26.21 -12.82
N GLY A 115 -4.41 25.53 -13.07
CA GLY A 115 -3.07 26.12 -13.02
C GLY A 115 -2.48 26.22 -11.61
N ASP A 116 -3.22 25.79 -10.58
CA ASP A 116 -2.67 25.66 -9.23
C ASP A 116 -1.82 24.41 -9.13
N THR A 117 -0.57 24.58 -8.71
CA THR A 117 0.36 23.49 -8.42
C THR A 117 0.02 22.95 -7.03
N CYS A 118 -0.57 21.76 -6.99
CA CYS A 118 -0.50 20.93 -5.79
C CYS A 118 0.98 20.60 -5.64
N GLY A 119 1.63 21.19 -4.65
CA GLY A 119 3.09 21.22 -4.60
C GLY A 119 3.63 20.20 -3.61
N VAL A 120 2.89 19.96 -2.53
CA VAL A 120 3.42 19.37 -1.29
C VAL A 120 2.57 18.18 -0.89
N TRP A 121 3.20 17.05 -0.64
CA TRP A 121 2.53 15.91 -0.02
C TRP A 121 2.41 16.13 1.48
N GLY A 122 1.19 16.14 2.03
CA GLY A 122 0.94 16.33 3.46
C GLY A 122 0.99 15.04 4.29
N GLY A 123 1.31 13.89 3.68
CA GLY A 123 1.33 12.58 4.31
C GLY A 123 0.08 11.74 4.02
N SER A 124 -1.10 12.37 3.98
CA SER A 124 -2.38 11.71 3.68
C SER A 124 -3.06 12.20 2.40
N HIS A 125 -2.81 13.44 2.02
CA HIS A 125 -3.34 14.08 0.83
C HIS A 125 -2.36 15.15 0.33
N CYS A 126 -2.59 15.63 -0.89
CA CYS A 126 -1.78 16.69 -1.46
C CYS A 126 -2.27 18.08 -1.02
N LEU A 127 -1.33 18.98 -0.73
CA LEU A 127 -1.58 20.33 -0.25
C LEU A 127 -1.35 21.37 -1.36
N PRO A 128 -2.11 22.49 -1.36
CA PRO A 128 -1.88 23.58 -2.28
C PRO A 128 -0.53 24.26 -1.99
N GLY A 129 0.37 24.33 -2.97
CA GLY A 129 1.77 24.71 -2.73
C GLY A 129 1.97 26.11 -2.16
N LYS A 130 1.08 27.07 -2.46
CA LYS A 130 1.21 28.47 -2.02
C LYS A 130 0.71 28.75 -0.60
N ASN A 131 -0.17 27.91 -0.06
CA ASN A 131 -0.91 28.17 1.18
C ASN A 131 -0.83 27.00 2.18
N ALA A 132 -0.02 25.98 1.90
CA ALA A 132 0.19 24.88 2.81
C ALA A 132 0.73 25.41 4.15
N LYS A 133 0.18 24.95 5.27
CA LYS A 133 0.72 25.25 6.60
C LYS A 133 1.53 24.05 7.08
N CYS A 134 2.55 24.30 7.91
CA CYS A 134 3.27 23.20 8.56
C CYS A 134 2.31 22.26 9.30
N SER A 135 1.25 22.78 9.92
CA SER A 135 0.24 21.99 10.64
C SER A 135 -0.49 20.94 9.79
N ASP A 136 -0.50 21.11 8.47
CA ASP A 136 -1.21 20.22 7.54
C ASP A 136 -0.33 19.02 7.16
N VAL A 137 0.97 19.07 7.48
CA VAL A 137 1.92 17.97 7.26
C VAL A 137 1.84 17.00 8.43
N THR A 138 1.35 15.80 8.14
CA THR A 138 1.15 14.72 9.10
C THR A 138 2.32 13.74 9.19
N ASP A 139 3.28 13.84 8.27
CA ASP A 139 4.44 12.95 8.20
C ASP A 139 5.72 13.65 8.70
N SER A 140 6.41 13.01 9.64
CA SER A 140 7.64 13.55 10.24
C SER A 140 8.80 13.63 9.25
N SER A 141 8.86 12.71 8.30
CA SER A 141 9.91 12.67 7.27
C SER A 141 9.80 13.86 6.31
N ILE A 142 8.56 14.25 6.00
CA ILE A 142 8.26 15.38 5.11
C ILE A 142 8.51 16.70 5.85
N CYS A 143 8.06 16.80 7.10
CA CYS A 143 8.16 18.03 7.88
C CYS A 143 9.61 18.55 8.03
N ASN A 144 10.56 17.65 8.27
CA ASN A 144 11.96 18.02 8.46
C ASN A 144 12.71 18.24 7.13
N GLY A 145 12.10 17.90 5.99
CA GLY A 145 12.72 17.97 4.66
C GLY A 145 12.77 19.38 4.05
N GLY A 146 12.27 20.41 4.74
CA GLY A 146 12.29 21.79 4.24
C GLY A 146 11.50 21.95 2.94
N THR A 147 10.34 21.29 2.84
CA THR A 147 9.56 21.25 1.61
C THR A 147 8.96 22.62 1.28
N HIS A 148 9.29 23.13 0.09
CA HIS A 148 8.69 24.33 -0.55
C HIS A 148 8.94 25.67 0.14
N GLY A 149 10.13 25.86 0.70
CA GLY A 149 10.54 27.17 1.24
C GLY A 149 9.89 27.53 2.57
N MET A 150 9.22 26.57 3.21
CA MET A 150 8.74 26.70 4.57
C MET A 150 9.72 26.03 5.53
N SER A 151 10.20 26.78 6.53
CA SER A 151 10.98 26.22 7.62
C SER A 151 10.03 25.60 8.64
N CYS A 152 9.78 24.29 8.53
CA CYS A 152 9.01 23.53 9.50
C CYS A 152 9.92 22.57 10.29
N ALA A 153 9.52 22.24 11.51
CA ALA A 153 10.19 21.27 12.37
C ALA A 153 9.16 20.32 13.00
N TRP A 154 9.47 19.02 13.00
CA TRP A 154 8.58 18.03 13.58
C TRP A 154 8.66 18.03 15.11
N ASN A 155 7.51 18.13 15.77
CA ASN A 155 7.36 17.95 17.20
C ASN A 155 6.55 16.69 17.49
N SER A 156 7.08 15.79 18.32
CA SER A 156 6.41 14.51 18.64
C SER A 156 5.06 14.66 19.35
N ALA A 157 4.80 15.78 20.03
CA ALA A 157 3.56 16.04 20.75
C ALA A 157 2.55 16.89 19.94
N LYS A 158 3.02 17.74 19.04
CA LYS A 158 2.19 18.73 18.32
C LYS A 158 2.18 18.56 16.80
N GLY A 159 2.91 17.58 16.26
CA GLY A 159 3.09 17.39 14.82
C GLY A 159 4.04 18.42 14.20
N CYS A 160 3.84 18.71 12.93
CA CYS A 160 4.70 19.63 12.19
C CYS A 160 4.36 21.10 12.50
N LEU A 161 5.34 21.86 12.99
CA LEU A 161 5.18 23.27 13.40
C LEU A 161 6.19 24.16 12.65
N PRO A 162 5.91 25.46 12.46
CA PRO A 162 6.89 26.38 11.92
C PRO A 162 8.10 26.50 12.85
N SER A 163 9.29 26.30 12.31
CA SER A 163 10.56 26.53 13.01
C SER A 163 10.80 28.03 13.09
N ARG A 164 10.84 28.56 14.31
CA ARG A 164 11.24 29.96 14.56
C ARG A 164 12.74 30.14 14.37
#